data_AF-K6T180-F1
#
_entry.id   AF-K6T180-F1
#
_cell.length_a   1.000
_cell.length_b   1.000
_cell.length_c   1.000
_cell.angle_alpha   90.00
_cell.angle_beta   90.00
_cell.angle_gamma   90.00
#
_symmetry.space_group_name_H-M   'P 1'
#
loop_
_entity.id
_entity.type
_entity.pdbx_description
1 polymer ?
#
loop_
_entity_poly.entity_id
_entity_poly.type
_entity_poly.pdbx_seq_one_letter_code
_entity_poly.pdbx_strand_id
1 'polypeptide(L)'
;MNITGKKLKDLRLKKNITLDQLAAEISKIFNTSITASMLSKWETGKAAPIYDHLKRLASYYNVTTDFLLGFNQYDELTIIDSNNNLDTNKKIRYSKKVSNIKSVVQLLEDDKITNKDLLFIQDFIHLFISRKDKNPYR
;
A
#
# COMPACT_ATOMS: atom_id res chain seq x y z
N MET A 1 -2.48 7.08 -19.87
CA MET A 1 -1.64 6.40 -18.86
C MET A 1 -2.55 5.44 -18.10
N ASN A 2 -2.22 4.15 -18.03
CA ASN A 2 -3.04 3.18 -17.30
C ASN A 2 -2.77 3.28 -15.78
N ILE A 3 -3.70 2.76 -14.96
CA ILE A 3 -3.61 2.84 -13.49
C ILE A 3 -2.30 2.24 -12.96
N THR A 4 -1.86 1.13 -13.54
CA THR A 4 -0.62 0.45 -13.16
C THR A 4 0.62 1.29 -13.42
N GLY A 5 0.74 1.87 -14.62
CA GLY A 5 1.85 2.76 -14.94
C GLY A 5 1.90 3.98 -14.02
N LYS A 6 0.73 4.55 -13.68
CA LYS A 6 0.63 5.66 -12.71
C LYS A 6 1.16 5.25 -11.34
N LYS A 7 0.69 4.13 -10.79
CA LYS A 7 1.12 3.65 -9.48
C LYS A 7 2.62 3.32 -9.43
N LEU A 8 3.16 2.70 -10.48
CA LEU A 8 4.59 2.42 -10.58
C LEU A 8 5.42 3.70 -10.57
N LYS A 9 5.01 4.70 -11.36
CA LYS A 9 5.68 6.01 -11.40
C LYS A 9 5.61 6.70 -10.05
N ASP A 10 4.45 6.70 -9.40
CA ASP A 10 4.26 7.33 -8.09
C ASP A 10 5.13 6.67 -7.01
N LEU A 11 5.21 5.33 -7.00
CA LEU A 11 6.08 4.58 -6.08
C LEU A 11 7.56 4.89 -6.32
N ARG A 12 8.00 4.96 -7.58
CA ARG A 12 9.37 5.33 -7.93
C ARG A 12 9.71 6.74 -7.45
N LEU A 13 8.82 7.71 -7.71
CA LEU A 13 9.03 9.10 -7.30
C LEU A 13 9.02 9.26 -5.77
N LYS A 14 8.16 8.54 -5.04
CA LYS A 14 8.15 8.52 -3.57
C LYS A 14 9.47 8.01 -2.97
N LYS A 15 10.14 7.07 -3.65
CA LYS A 15 11.46 6.56 -3.27
C LYS A 15 12.62 7.46 -3.74
N ASN A 16 12.32 8.50 -4.53
CA ASN A 16 13.27 9.48 -5.06
C ASN A 16 14.43 8.86 -5.87
N ILE A 17 14.09 7.92 -6.76
CA ILE A 17 15.08 7.24 -7.62
C ILE A 17 14.78 7.40 -9.11
N THR A 18 15.83 7.33 -9.93
CA THR A 18 15.74 7.34 -11.39
C THR A 18 15.29 5.99 -11.95
N LEU A 19 14.91 5.95 -13.23
CA LEU A 19 14.57 4.69 -13.90
C LEU A 19 15.78 3.75 -14.00
N ASP A 20 16.99 4.29 -14.18
CA ASP A 20 18.22 3.50 -14.24
C ASP A 20 18.58 2.89 -12.88
N GLN A 21 18.40 3.65 -11.81
CA GLN A 21 18.57 3.15 -10.44
C GLN A 21 17.57 2.04 -10.13
N LEU A 22 16.28 2.26 -10.45
CA LEU A 22 15.24 1.24 -10.29
C LEU A 22 15.56 -0.05 -11.07
N ALA A 23 16.00 0.09 -12.32
CA ALA A 23 16.39 -1.03 -13.17
C ALA A 23 17.55 -1.82 -12.55
N ALA A 24 18.60 -1.13 -12.09
CA ALA A 24 19.77 -1.74 -11.48
C ALA A 24 19.43 -2.47 -10.18
N GLU A 25 18.65 -1.84 -9.29
CA GLU A 25 18.24 -2.44 -8.02
C GLU A 25 17.39 -3.69 -8.22
N ILE A 26 16.33 -3.61 -9.04
CA ILE A 26 15.45 -4.76 -9.29
C ILE A 26 16.22 -5.89 -9.97
N SER A 27 17.05 -5.58 -10.96
CA SER A 27 17.86 -6.57 -11.67
C SER A 27 18.81 -7.30 -10.72
N LYS A 28 19.42 -6.57 -9.78
CA LYS A 28 20.31 -7.13 -8.75
C LYS A 28 19.57 -7.99 -7.72
N ILE A 29 18.44 -7.52 -7.20
CA ILE A 29 17.67 -8.23 -6.15
C ILE A 29 17.09 -9.54 -6.68
N PHE A 30 16.62 -9.53 -7.92
CA PHE A 30 15.82 -10.61 -8.47
C PHE A 30 16.54 -11.44 -9.55
N ASN A 31 17.81 -11.14 -9.80
CA ASN A 31 18.62 -11.74 -10.86
C ASN A 31 17.88 -11.75 -12.22
N THR A 32 17.44 -10.57 -12.65
CA THR A 32 16.60 -10.37 -13.84
C THR A 32 17.19 -9.29 -14.75
N SER A 33 16.78 -9.24 -16.01
CA SER A 33 17.25 -8.24 -16.99
C SER A 33 16.21 -7.14 -17.25
N ILE A 34 15.75 -6.45 -16.20
CA ILE A 34 14.80 -5.35 -16.35
C ILE A 34 15.58 -4.07 -16.67
N THR A 35 15.20 -3.38 -17.75
CA THR A 35 15.89 -2.15 -18.20
C THR A 35 15.04 -0.89 -17.95
N ALA A 36 15.70 0.27 -17.88
CA ALA A 36 15.03 1.57 -17.74
C ALA A 36 14.02 1.85 -18.87
N SER A 37 14.31 1.37 -20.09
CA SER A 37 13.39 1.48 -21.24
C SER A 37 12.10 0.69 -21.01
N MET A 38 12.20 -0.53 -20.46
CA MET A 38 11.02 -1.33 -20.10
C MET A 38 10.19 -0.64 -19.03
N LEU A 39 10.83 -0.18 -17.95
CA LEU A 39 10.17 0.57 -16.87
C LEU A 39 9.48 1.84 -17.39
N SER A 40 10.12 2.60 -18.28
CA SER A 40 9.54 3.78 -18.92
C SER A 40 8.27 3.44 -19.71
N LYS A 41 8.30 2.36 -20.49
CA LYS A 41 7.11 1.88 -21.23
C LYS A 41 5.98 1.47 -20.29
N TRP A 42 6.31 0.84 -19.16
CA TRP A 42 5.32 0.46 -18.15
C TRP A 42 4.73 1.68 -17.43
N GLU A 43 5.56 2.61 -16.97
CA GLU A 43 5.11 3.84 -16.30
C GLU A 43 4.25 4.72 -17.20
N THR A 44 4.60 4.84 -18.48
CA THR A 44 3.80 5.63 -19.44
C THR A 44 2.54 4.91 -19.92
N GLY A 45 2.43 3.61 -19.64
CA GLY A 45 1.35 2.75 -20.12
C GLY A 45 1.45 2.38 -21.61
N LYS A 46 2.63 2.56 -22.23
CA LYS A 46 2.92 2.11 -23.61
C LYS A 46 3.08 0.59 -23.71
N ALA A 47 3.39 -0.07 -22.60
CA ALA A 47 3.38 -1.53 -22.47
C ALA A 47 2.94 -1.92 -21.06
N ALA A 48 2.52 -3.17 -20.87
CA ALA A 48 2.27 -3.74 -19.55
C ALA A 48 3.43 -4.66 -19.13
N PRO A 49 3.80 -4.70 -17.83
CA PRO A 49 4.70 -5.73 -17.33
C PRO A 49 4.02 -7.10 -17.45
N ILE A 50 4.78 -8.12 -17.86
CA ILE A 50 4.32 -9.49 -17.76
C ILE A 50 4.16 -9.89 -16.29
N TYR A 51 3.42 -10.97 -16.04
CA TYR A 51 3.11 -11.45 -14.69
C TYR A 51 4.33 -11.56 -13.77
N ASP A 52 5.44 -12.13 -14.25
CA ASP A 52 6.66 -12.29 -13.45
C ASP A 52 7.30 -10.93 -13.07
N HIS A 53 7.36 -9.99 -14.02
CA HIS A 53 7.84 -8.64 -13.73
C HIS A 53 6.91 -7.87 -12.80
N LEU A 54 5.60 -8.03 -12.94
CA LEU A 54 4.62 -7.40 -12.06
C LEU A 54 4.78 -7.89 -10.60
N LYS A 55 4.99 -9.20 -10.40
CA LYS A 55 5.29 -9.79 -9.09
C LYS A 55 6.55 -9.21 -8.46
N ARG A 56 7.62 -9.11 -9.24
CA ARG A 56 8.90 -8.55 -8.77
C ARG A 56 8.77 -7.07 -8.40
N LEU A 57 8.04 -6.29 -9.20
CA LEU A 57 7.74 -4.90 -8.89
C LEU A 57 6.92 -4.78 -7.59
N ALA A 58 5.88 -5.62 -7.43
CA ALA A 58 5.07 -5.66 -6.23
C ALA A 58 5.94 -5.98 -4.99
N SER A 59 6.78 -7.01 -5.08
CA SER A 59 7.72 -7.39 -4.02
C SER A 59 8.75 -6.29 -3.72
N TYR A 60 9.33 -5.66 -4.75
CA TYR A 60 10.32 -4.58 -4.60
C TYR A 60 9.75 -3.37 -3.83
N TYR A 61 8.50 -3.01 -4.09
CA TYR A 61 7.82 -1.90 -3.42
C TYR A 61 7.07 -2.32 -2.15
N ASN A 62 7.14 -3.61 -1.79
CA ASN A 62 6.40 -4.18 -0.66
C ASN A 62 4.90 -3.88 -0.70
N VAL A 63 4.29 -4.04 -1.88
CA VAL A 63 2.85 -3.88 -2.14
C VAL A 63 2.30 -5.15 -2.80
N THR A 64 0.97 -5.27 -2.90
CA THR A 64 0.36 -6.37 -3.65
C THR A 64 0.29 -6.08 -5.15
N THR A 65 0.22 -7.12 -5.98
CA THR A 65 -0.09 -6.97 -7.40
C THR A 65 -1.45 -6.29 -7.60
N ASP A 66 -2.42 -6.57 -6.73
CA ASP A 66 -3.75 -5.95 -6.75
C ASP A 66 -3.69 -4.45 -6.51
N PHE A 67 -2.77 -3.99 -5.65
CA PHE A 67 -2.51 -2.57 -5.49
C PHE A 67 -2.02 -1.97 -6.80
N LEU A 68 -1.01 -2.56 -7.44
CA LEU A 68 -0.46 -2.10 -8.72
C LEU A 68 -1.48 -2.16 -9.87
N LEU A 69 -2.36 -3.16 -9.88
CA LEU A 69 -3.41 -3.32 -10.88
C LEU A 69 -4.62 -2.40 -10.62
N GLY A 70 -4.68 -1.74 -9.45
CA GLY A 70 -5.77 -0.84 -9.10
C GLY A 70 -7.02 -1.55 -8.57
N PHE A 71 -6.93 -2.82 -8.18
CA PHE A 71 -8.03 -3.54 -7.52
C PHE A 71 -8.28 -3.07 -6.09
N ASN A 72 -7.27 -2.48 -5.43
CA ASN A 72 -7.43 -1.78 -4.17
C ASN A 72 -7.84 -0.32 -4.42
N GLN A 73 -9.15 -0.04 -4.49
CA GLN A 73 -9.74 1.30 -4.62
C GLN A 73 -9.69 2.14 -3.31
N TYR A 74 -8.61 2.02 -2.52
CA TYR A 74 -8.47 2.74 -1.24
C TYR A 74 -7.66 4.04 -1.36
N ASP A 75 -7.46 4.56 -2.58
CA ASP A 75 -6.48 5.61 -2.88
C ASP A 75 -6.84 7.03 -2.40
N GLU A 76 -7.90 7.23 -1.59
CA GLU A 76 -8.14 8.51 -0.90
C GLU A 76 -8.43 8.27 0.59
N LEU A 77 -7.41 7.87 1.33
CA LEU A 77 -7.30 8.26 2.72
C LEU A 77 -6.51 9.56 2.75
N THR A 78 -7.21 10.69 2.54
CA THR A 78 -6.69 11.97 3.02
C THR A 78 -6.52 11.82 4.53
N ILE A 79 -5.30 12.00 5.01
CA ILE A 79 -5.04 12.20 6.43
C ILE A 79 -5.81 13.45 6.80
N ILE A 80 -6.99 13.27 7.42
CA ILE A 80 -7.66 14.36 8.09
C ILE A 80 -6.80 14.59 9.33
N ASP A 81 -5.91 15.57 9.26
CA ASP A 81 -5.29 16.13 10.44
C ASP A 81 -6.41 16.42 11.44
N SER A 82 -6.36 15.80 12.62
CA SER A 82 -7.39 15.88 13.67
C SER A 82 -7.58 17.28 14.26
N ASN A 83 -7.03 18.33 13.63
CA ASN A 83 -7.10 19.70 14.07
C ASN A 83 -7.50 20.59 12.89
N ASN A 84 -8.79 20.60 12.50
CA ASN A 84 -9.56 21.84 12.33
C ASN A 84 -10.98 21.57 11.80
N ASN A 85 -11.94 22.06 12.58
CA ASN A 85 -13.34 22.38 12.30
C ASN A 85 -14.09 21.67 11.16
N LEU A 86 -15.13 20.95 11.58
CA LEU A 86 -16.19 20.36 10.78
C LEU A 86 -16.95 21.44 10.00
N ASP A 87 -16.61 21.64 8.73
CA ASP A 87 -17.55 22.27 7.81
C ASP A 87 -18.57 21.23 7.33
N THR A 88 -19.73 21.30 7.95
CA THR A 88 -20.89 20.43 7.76
C THR A 88 -21.53 20.72 6.40
N ASN A 89 -21.27 19.88 5.38
CA ASN A 89 -22.28 19.51 4.36
C ASN A 89 -21.70 18.62 3.25
N LYS A 90 -21.23 17.44 3.62
CA LYS A 90 -21.07 16.35 2.67
C LYS A 90 -21.59 15.09 3.32
N LYS A 91 -22.79 14.64 2.91
CA LYS A 91 -23.32 13.30 3.20
C LYS A 91 -22.40 12.26 2.56
N ILE A 92 -21.22 12.06 3.15
CA ILE A 92 -20.32 10.99 2.77
C ILE A 92 -20.84 9.75 3.48
N ARG A 93 -21.10 8.74 2.67
CA ARG A 93 -21.46 7.38 3.07
C ARG A 93 -20.33 6.83 3.94
N TYR A 94 -20.36 7.07 5.26
CA TYR A 94 -19.36 6.57 6.21
C TYR A 94 -19.15 5.07 5.97
N SER A 95 -17.97 4.70 5.48
CA SER A 95 -17.72 3.30 5.11
C SER A 95 -17.66 2.45 6.38
N LYS A 96 -18.26 1.27 6.36
CA LYS A 96 -18.38 0.30 7.48
C LYS A 96 -17.05 -0.02 8.20
N LYS A 97 -15.90 0.26 7.56
CA LYS A 97 -14.57 0.11 8.16
C LYS A 97 -14.26 1.22 9.16
N VAL A 98 -14.66 2.46 8.89
CA VAL A 98 -14.42 3.60 9.79
C VAL A 98 -15.28 3.49 11.05
N SER A 99 -16.52 3.02 10.92
CA SER A 99 -17.36 2.72 12.09
C SER A 99 -16.72 1.63 12.96
N ASN A 100 -16.18 0.57 12.35
CA ASN A 100 -15.53 -0.51 13.10
C ASN A 100 -14.24 -0.03 13.77
N ILE A 101 -13.45 0.83 13.14
CA ILE A 101 -12.26 1.43 13.76
C ILE A 101 -12.65 2.31 14.93
N LYS A 102 -13.68 3.15 14.77
CA LYS A 102 -14.19 4.00 15.86
C LYS A 102 -14.67 3.16 17.04
N SER A 103 -15.36 2.04 16.79
CA SER A 103 -15.77 1.11 17.84
C SER A 103 -14.58 0.46 18.55
N VAL A 104 -13.51 0.12 17.84
CA VAL A 104 -12.30 -0.44 18.46
C VAL A 104 -11.58 0.62 19.30
N VAL A 105 -11.42 1.84 18.78
CA VAL A 105 -10.79 2.95 19.53
C VAL A 105 -11.55 3.22 20.83
N GLN A 106 -12.89 3.27 20.77
CA GLN A 106 -13.72 3.46 21.96
C GLN A 106 -13.56 2.33 23.00
N LEU A 107 -13.28 1.11 22.58
CA LEU A 107 -12.98 -0.01 23.51
C LEU A 107 -11.58 0.10 24.13
N LEU A 108 -10.63 0.70 23.41
CA LEU A 108 -9.24 0.90 23.86
C LEU A 108 -9.07 2.12 24.77
N GLU A 109 -10.01 3.07 24.71
CA GLU A 109 -10.08 4.25 25.59
C GLU A 109 -10.74 3.94 26.95
N ASP A 110 -11.21 2.71 27.19
CA ASP A 110 -11.73 2.29 28.50
C ASP A 110 -10.56 2.10 29.49
N ASP A 111 -10.65 2.73 30.67
CA ASP A 111 -9.65 2.68 31.74
C ASP A 111 -9.32 1.26 32.24
N LYS A 112 -10.13 0.26 31.86
CA LYS A 112 -9.88 -1.16 32.13
C LYS A 112 -8.77 -1.77 31.28
N ILE A 113 -8.41 -1.15 30.16
CA ILE A 113 -7.34 -1.65 29.28
C ILE A 113 -6.01 -1.04 29.70
N THR A 114 -5.09 -1.90 30.13
CA THR A 114 -3.77 -1.45 30.57
C THR A 114 -2.80 -1.31 29.40
N ASN A 115 -1.70 -0.57 29.61
CA ASN A 115 -0.61 -0.49 28.63
C ASN A 115 -0.03 -1.86 28.24
N LYS A 116 -0.08 -2.85 29.15
CA LYS A 116 0.37 -4.21 28.86
C LYS A 116 -0.57 -4.92 27.88
N ASP A 117 -1.87 -4.69 28.01
CA ASP A 117 -2.87 -5.23 27.09
C ASP A 117 -2.77 -4.57 25.71
N LEU A 118 -2.47 -3.27 25.66
CA LEU A 118 -2.19 -2.55 24.42
C LEU A 118 -0.98 -3.11 23.66
N LEU A 119 0.12 -3.40 24.37
CA LEU A 119 1.31 -4.03 23.78
C LEU A 119 0.98 -5.42 23.22
N PHE A 120 0.20 -6.23 23.93
CA PHE A 120 -0.24 -7.54 23.45
C PHE A 120 -1.10 -7.42 22.17
N ILE A 121 -2.01 -6.45 22.13
CA ILE A 121 -2.84 -6.18 20.95
C ILE A 121 -1.96 -5.73 19.78
N GLN A 122 -0.98 -4.87 20.03
CA GLN A 122 -0.02 -4.43 19.02
C GLN A 122 0.78 -5.60 18.45
N ASP A 123 1.32 -6.47 19.31
CA ASP A 123 2.04 -7.68 18.90
C ASP A 123 1.15 -8.63 18.10
N PHE A 124 -0.11 -8.78 18.51
CA PHE A 124 -1.08 -9.60 17.80
C PHE A 124 -1.40 -9.03 16.40
N ILE A 125 -1.55 -7.71 16.28
CA ILE A 125 -1.74 -7.04 14.99
C ILE A 125 -0.50 -7.22 14.11
N HIS A 126 0.71 -7.03 14.65
CA HIS A 126 1.96 -7.27 13.93
C HIS A 126 2.08 -8.72 13.46
N LEU A 127 1.71 -9.70 14.30
CA LEU A 127 1.67 -11.11 13.94
C LEU A 127 0.65 -11.40 12.84
N PHE A 128 -0.55 -10.82 12.94
CA PHE A 128 -1.60 -11.01 11.95
C PHE A 128 -1.21 -10.44 10.59
N ILE A 129 -0.59 -9.26 10.57
CA ILE A 129 -0.03 -8.65 9.37
C ILE A 129 1.07 -9.57 8.78
N SER A 130 2.01 -10.01 9.61
CA SER A 130 3.13 -10.87 9.19
C SER A 130 2.67 -12.23 8.63
N ARG A 131 1.58 -12.81 9.15
CA ARG A 131 1.01 -14.08 8.65
C ARG A 131 0.23 -13.90 7.35
N LYS A 132 -0.39 -12.74 7.13
CA LYS A 132 -1.10 -12.44 5.88
C LYS A 132 -0.13 -12.35 4.70
N ASP A 133 1.12 -11.94 4.95
CA ASP A 133 2.20 -11.90 3.97
C ASP A 133 2.82 -13.27 3.65
N LYS A 134 2.47 -14.34 4.40
CA LYS A 134 3.06 -15.68 4.25
C LYS A 134 2.07 -16.77 3.83
N ASN A 135 0.78 -16.48 3.64
CA ASN A 135 -0.20 -17.50 3.26
C ASN A 135 -0.14 -17.75 1.74
N PRO A 136 0.36 -18.91 1.27
CA PRO A 136 0.57 -19.18 -0.15
C PRO A 136 -0.72 -19.59 -0.89
N TYR A 137 -1.88 -19.59 -0.20
CA TYR A 137 -3.16 -20.01 -0.76
C TYR A 137 -4.22 -18.90 -0.82
N ARG A 138 -3.80 -17.63 -0.82
CA ARG A 138 -4.69 -16.50 -1.13
C ARG A 138 -4.08 -15.56 -2.15
#